data_AF-A0AAX2K3A0-F1
#
_entry.id   AF-A0AAX2K3A0-F1
#
_cell.length_a   1.000
_cell.length_b   1.000
_cell.length_c   1.000
_cell.angle_alpha   90.00
_cell.angle_beta   90.00
_cell.angle_gamma   90.00
#
_symmetry.space_group_name_H-M   'P 1'
#
loop_
_entity.id
_entity.type
_entity.pdbx_description
1 polymer ?
#
loop_
_entity_poly.entity_id
_entity_poly.type
_entity_poly.pdbx_seq_one_letter_code
_entity_poly.pdbx_strand_id
1 'polypeptide(L)'
;MLGIDINTKTRTKLIQNILNQFNLKLVDKEITADVKNESFAQSKHNLIQGILKIYDLTLTTKSNVTNIFYEEVFEFLYDQEIRGLAQVSVSGESGLKYSIDYIVSETKSQPEKLVNFTNNLNFNKITNEAYIYRDIKPNRPSRNKLEPIMLIIVNDVDHPINERAQTVAEHENLEILKWSNKSKIIETLTS
;
A
#
# COMPACT_ATOMS: atom_id res chain seq x y z
N MET A 1 4.28 25.99 6.92
CA MET A 1 3.55 25.20 5.91
C MET A 1 4.59 24.48 5.06
N LEU A 2 4.58 23.14 5.04
CA LEU A 2 5.42 22.37 4.11
C LEU A 2 4.96 22.70 2.69
N GLY A 3 5.81 23.42 1.94
CA GLY A 3 5.54 23.86 0.58
C GLY A 3 5.41 22.65 -0.35
N ILE A 4 4.18 22.24 -0.62
CA ILE A 4 3.88 21.26 -1.66
C ILE A 4 4.04 21.98 -2.98
N ASP A 5 5.19 21.82 -3.64
CA ASP A 5 5.41 22.32 -4.98
C ASP A 5 4.68 21.41 -5.99
N ILE A 6 3.49 21.82 -6.40
CA ILE A 6 2.52 21.04 -7.19
C ILE A 6 2.87 21.00 -8.70
N ASN A 7 4.09 21.40 -9.07
CA ASN A 7 4.41 21.94 -10.40
C ASN A 7 4.79 20.93 -11.50
N THR A 8 4.46 19.64 -11.38
CA THR A 8 4.62 18.68 -12.49
C THR A 8 3.29 18.02 -12.84
N LYS A 9 2.92 18.03 -14.13
CA LYS A 9 1.67 17.43 -14.65
C LYS A 9 1.47 15.98 -14.18
N THR A 10 2.57 15.25 -14.01
CA THR A 10 2.62 13.90 -13.45
C THR A 10 2.14 13.89 -12.00
N ARG A 11 2.71 14.73 -11.11
CA ARG A 11 2.34 14.78 -9.68
C ARG A 11 0.86 15.09 -9.46
N THR A 12 0.30 16.01 -10.24
CA THR A 12 -1.13 16.33 -10.19
C THR A 12 -1.99 15.12 -10.55
N LYS A 13 -1.62 14.36 -11.60
CA LYS A 13 -2.34 13.16 -12.01
C LYS A 13 -2.33 12.08 -10.93
N LEU A 14 -1.25 11.97 -10.16
CA LEU A 14 -1.09 10.96 -9.11
C LEU A 14 -1.84 11.27 -7.85
N ILE A 15 -1.74 12.52 -7.40
CA ILE A 15 -2.58 13.00 -6.33
C ILE A 15 -4.04 12.77 -6.75
N GLN A 16 -4.41 13.07 -8.00
CA GLN A 16 -5.76 12.81 -8.48
C GLN A 16 -6.13 11.31 -8.49
N ASN A 17 -5.23 10.41 -8.90
CA ASN A 17 -5.47 8.97 -8.86
C ASN A 17 -5.67 8.46 -7.42
N ILE A 18 -4.84 8.89 -6.48
CA ILE A 18 -4.98 8.54 -5.06
C ILE A 18 -6.29 9.11 -4.50
N LEU A 19 -6.60 10.38 -4.79
CA LEU A 19 -7.87 10.98 -4.37
C LEU A 19 -9.05 10.17 -4.89
N ASN A 20 -9.04 9.81 -6.18
CA ASN A 20 -10.09 8.98 -6.79
C ASN A 20 -10.17 7.59 -6.12
N GLN A 21 -9.04 6.94 -5.84
CA GLN A 21 -8.96 5.64 -5.17
C GLN A 21 -9.65 5.64 -3.81
N PHE A 22 -9.53 6.74 -3.05
CA PHE A 22 -10.12 6.88 -1.72
C PHE A 22 -11.47 7.63 -1.71
N ASN A 23 -12.05 7.95 -2.88
CA ASN A 23 -13.26 8.78 -3.01
C ASN A 23 -13.14 10.17 -2.36
N LEU A 24 -11.97 10.78 -2.49
CA LEU A 24 -11.64 12.11 -1.98
C LEU A 24 -11.61 13.12 -3.13
N LYS A 25 -11.73 14.40 -2.81
CA LYS A 25 -11.63 15.53 -3.74
C LYS A 25 -10.61 16.53 -3.24
N LEU A 26 -10.04 17.31 -4.16
CA LEU A 26 -9.23 18.48 -3.83
C LEU A 26 -10.02 19.74 -4.22
N VAL A 27 -10.44 20.52 -3.23
CA VAL A 27 -11.20 21.77 -3.43
C VAL A 27 -10.42 22.89 -2.75
N ASP A 28 -10.05 23.94 -3.48
CA ASP A 28 -9.31 25.10 -2.94
C ASP A 28 -8.07 24.75 -2.09
N LYS A 29 -7.37 23.66 -2.45
CA LYS A 29 -6.20 23.07 -1.76
C LYS A 29 -6.51 22.28 -0.49
N GLU A 30 -7.76 21.97 -0.23
CA GLU A 30 -8.21 21.11 0.86
C GLU A 30 -8.65 19.75 0.34
N ILE A 31 -8.25 18.68 1.03
CA ILE A 31 -8.74 17.33 0.73
C ILE A 31 -10.08 17.16 1.44
N THR A 32 -11.14 16.97 0.66
CA THR A 32 -12.52 16.90 1.14
C THR A 32 -13.18 15.59 0.73
N ALA A 33 -14.22 15.20 1.47
CA ALA A 33 -15.08 14.08 1.14
C ALA A 33 -16.53 14.48 1.43
N ASP A 34 -17.41 14.31 0.45
CA ASP A 34 -18.86 14.52 0.63
C ASP A 34 -19.51 13.19 1.00
N VAL A 35 -20.12 13.11 2.18
CA VAL A 35 -20.48 11.82 2.78
C VAL A 35 -21.88 11.88 3.37
N LYS A 36 -22.63 10.78 3.25
CA LYS A 36 -23.85 10.56 4.03
C LYS A 36 -23.46 10.05 5.42
N ASN A 37 -24.30 10.31 6.43
CA ASN A 37 -24.06 9.85 7.81
C ASN A 37 -23.75 8.35 7.90
N GLU A 38 -24.47 7.53 7.14
CA GLU A 38 -24.29 6.07 7.07
C GLU A 38 -22.89 5.62 6.59
N SER A 39 -22.18 6.45 5.81
CA SER A 39 -20.84 6.15 5.28
C SER A 39 -19.74 6.99 5.94
N PHE A 40 -20.06 7.73 7.00
CA PHE A 40 -19.13 8.66 7.65
C PHE A 40 -17.86 7.96 8.16
N ALA A 41 -18.00 6.80 8.82
CA ALA A 41 -16.87 6.06 9.36
C ALA A 41 -15.88 5.62 8.26
N GLN A 42 -16.39 5.01 7.19
CA GLN A 42 -15.58 4.61 6.05
C GLN A 42 -14.91 5.81 5.38
N SER A 43 -15.64 6.91 5.21
CA SER A 43 -15.10 8.09 4.53
C SER A 43 -14.06 8.81 5.37
N LYS A 44 -14.20 8.83 6.69
CA LYS A 44 -13.17 9.29 7.62
C LYS A 44 -11.92 8.43 7.53
N HIS A 45 -12.08 7.10 7.46
CA HIS A 45 -10.95 6.19 7.27
C HIS A 45 -10.25 6.44 5.93
N ASN A 46 -11.02 6.52 4.83
CA ASN A 46 -10.50 6.84 3.51
C ASN A 46 -9.74 8.17 3.49
N LEU A 47 -10.24 9.19 4.18
CA LEU A 47 -9.57 10.49 4.27
C LEU A 47 -8.19 10.34 4.91
N ILE A 48 -8.08 9.60 6.02
CA ILE A 48 -6.78 9.35 6.68
C ILE A 48 -5.86 8.54 5.76
N GLN A 49 -6.35 7.45 5.15
CA GLN A 49 -5.54 6.60 4.26
C GLN A 49 -5.05 7.38 3.03
N GLY A 50 -5.92 8.18 2.42
CA GLY A 50 -5.57 9.03 1.29
C GLY A 50 -4.56 10.10 1.66
N ILE A 51 -4.72 10.76 2.81
CA ILE A 51 -3.74 11.72 3.34
C ILE A 51 -2.38 11.05 3.56
N LEU A 52 -2.35 9.86 4.17
CA LEU A 52 -1.09 9.12 4.39
C LEU A 52 -0.43 8.74 3.06
N LYS A 53 -1.20 8.24 2.09
CA LYS A 53 -0.69 7.88 0.75
C LYS A 53 -0.17 9.11 -0.02
N ILE A 54 -0.84 10.26 0.11
CA ILE A 54 -0.37 11.53 -0.48
C ILE A 54 0.87 12.04 0.27
N TYR A 55 0.91 11.94 1.59
CA TYR A 55 2.06 12.34 2.40
C TYR A 55 3.32 11.56 2.00
N ASP A 56 3.18 10.26 1.71
CA ASP A 56 4.27 9.42 1.18
C ASP A 56 4.81 9.95 -0.18
N LEU A 57 3.97 10.60 -1.01
CA LEU A 57 4.39 11.31 -2.23
C LEU A 57 5.08 12.66 -1.96
N THR A 58 4.96 13.22 -0.75
CA THR A 58 5.53 14.54 -0.41
C THR A 58 6.92 14.49 0.19
N LEU A 59 7.30 13.36 0.80
CA LEU A 59 8.62 13.16 1.42
C LEU A 59 9.75 12.83 0.43
N THR A 60 9.43 12.71 -0.87
CA THR A 60 10.42 12.56 -1.93
C THR A 60 10.91 13.92 -2.41
N THR A 61 12.20 14.20 -2.18
CA THR A 61 12.88 15.46 -2.56
C THR A 61 13.07 15.63 -4.07
N LYS A 62 12.52 14.74 -4.90
CA LYS A 62 12.33 14.93 -6.34
C LYS A 62 11.02 14.23 -6.74
N SER A 63 10.04 14.98 -7.25
CA SER A 63 8.66 14.53 -7.52
C SER A 63 8.51 13.36 -8.51
N ASN A 64 9.61 12.79 -9.00
CA ASN A 64 9.61 11.65 -9.91
C ASN A 64 9.71 10.30 -9.17
N VAL A 65 10.32 10.23 -7.98
CA VAL A 65 10.81 8.95 -7.41
C VAL A 65 9.70 8.04 -6.87
N THR A 66 8.70 8.51 -6.11
CA THR A 66 7.69 7.60 -5.52
C THR A 66 6.80 6.94 -6.57
N ASN A 67 6.53 7.67 -7.65
CA ASN A 67 5.62 7.20 -8.66
C ASN A 67 6.30 6.29 -9.67
N ILE A 68 7.54 6.64 -10.00
CA ILE A 68 8.48 5.72 -10.61
C ILE A 68 8.55 4.46 -9.76
N PHE A 69 8.70 4.54 -8.43
CA PHE A 69 8.80 3.34 -7.62
C PHE A 69 7.56 2.42 -7.73
N TYR A 70 6.34 2.95 -7.58
CA TYR A 70 5.13 2.12 -7.73
C TYR A 70 4.98 1.58 -9.17
N GLU A 71 5.21 2.42 -10.18
CA GLU A 71 5.15 2.02 -11.60
C GLU A 71 6.22 0.98 -11.92
N GLU A 72 7.46 1.17 -11.48
CA GLU A 72 8.56 0.22 -11.60
C GLU A 72 8.25 -1.08 -10.88
N VAL A 73 7.60 -1.06 -9.71
CA VAL A 73 7.17 -2.29 -9.01
C VAL A 73 6.13 -3.00 -9.86
N PHE A 74 5.11 -2.32 -10.39
CA PHE A 74 4.11 -2.95 -11.26
C PHE A 74 4.73 -3.49 -12.56
N GLU A 75 5.59 -2.72 -13.23
CA GLU A 75 6.31 -3.13 -14.44
C GLU A 75 7.21 -4.33 -14.15
N PHE A 76 7.95 -4.30 -13.04
CA PHE A 76 8.78 -5.42 -12.60
C PHE A 76 7.95 -6.68 -12.37
N LEU A 77 6.82 -6.60 -11.67
CA LEU A 77 5.94 -7.75 -11.44
C LEU A 77 5.38 -8.29 -12.76
N TYR A 78 5.04 -7.39 -13.71
CA TYR A 78 4.57 -7.76 -15.04
C TYR A 78 5.66 -8.47 -15.85
N ASP A 79 6.87 -7.90 -15.92
CA ASP A 79 8.01 -8.43 -16.67
C ASP A 79 8.51 -9.77 -16.13
N GLN A 80 8.36 -10.00 -14.82
CA GLN A 80 8.67 -11.29 -14.18
C GLN A 80 7.51 -12.29 -14.24
N GLU A 81 6.43 -11.97 -14.97
CA GLU A 81 5.22 -12.79 -15.10
C GLU A 81 4.56 -13.16 -13.76
N ILE A 82 4.72 -12.33 -12.73
CA ILE A 82 4.12 -12.55 -11.42
C ILE A 82 2.64 -12.18 -11.52
N ARG A 83 1.78 -13.19 -11.69
CA ARG A 83 0.34 -13.00 -11.90
C ARG A 83 -0.37 -12.59 -10.61
N GLY A 84 -1.24 -11.60 -10.73
CA GLY A 84 -2.04 -11.11 -9.61
C GLY A 84 -3.03 -10.05 -10.05
N LEU A 85 -3.74 -9.50 -9.06
CA LEU A 85 -4.69 -8.42 -9.22
C LEU A 85 -4.11 -7.14 -8.64
N ALA A 86 -4.01 -6.09 -9.45
CA ALA A 86 -3.54 -4.78 -9.01
C ALA A 86 -4.69 -3.93 -8.42
N GLN A 87 -4.35 -3.09 -7.44
CA GLN A 87 -5.21 -2.03 -6.89
C GLN A 87 -6.59 -2.55 -6.43
N VAL A 88 -6.60 -3.61 -5.63
CA VAL A 88 -7.82 -4.30 -5.22
C VAL A 88 -8.40 -3.67 -3.96
N SER A 89 -9.71 -3.41 -3.96
CA SER A 89 -10.44 -3.04 -2.75
C SER A 89 -10.88 -4.30 -1.98
N VAL A 90 -10.48 -4.41 -0.72
CA VAL A 90 -10.76 -5.55 0.16
C VAL A 90 -11.48 -5.08 1.42
N SER A 91 -12.57 -5.76 1.78
CA SER A 91 -13.31 -5.48 3.02
C SER A 91 -12.72 -6.28 4.19
N GLY A 92 -12.40 -5.60 5.28
CA GLY A 92 -12.07 -6.21 6.56
C GLY A 92 -13.29 -6.63 7.37
N GLU A 93 -13.05 -7.39 8.45
CA GLU A 93 -14.07 -7.87 9.37
C GLU A 93 -14.80 -6.71 10.05
N SER A 94 -14.11 -5.59 10.30
CA SER A 94 -14.73 -4.37 10.83
C SER A 94 -15.70 -3.68 9.85
N GLY A 95 -15.83 -4.18 8.62
CA GLY A 95 -16.59 -3.55 7.54
C GLY A 95 -15.84 -2.41 6.84
N LEU A 96 -14.60 -2.11 7.25
CA LEU A 96 -13.77 -1.13 6.59
C LEU A 96 -13.24 -1.69 5.26
N LYS A 97 -13.24 -0.87 4.22
CA LYS A 97 -12.59 -1.18 2.94
C LYS A 97 -11.18 -0.61 2.92
N TYR A 98 -10.23 -1.45 2.51
CA TYR A 98 -8.82 -1.13 2.31
C TYR A 98 -8.45 -1.31 0.85
N SER A 99 -7.39 -0.62 0.43
CA SER A 99 -6.79 -0.88 -0.87
C SER A 99 -5.51 -1.69 -0.68
N ILE A 100 -5.42 -2.81 -1.40
CA ILE A 100 -4.22 -3.63 -1.52
C ILE A 100 -3.60 -3.36 -2.89
N ASP A 101 -2.32 -3.02 -2.93
CA ASP A 101 -1.65 -2.60 -4.17
C ASP A 101 -1.54 -3.78 -5.16
N TYR A 102 -1.27 -5.00 -4.67
CA TYR A 102 -1.24 -6.21 -5.47
C TYR A 102 -1.66 -7.46 -4.68
N ILE A 103 -2.41 -8.37 -5.30
CA ILE A 103 -2.80 -9.65 -4.70
C ILE A 103 -2.36 -10.79 -5.60
N VAL A 104 -1.50 -11.67 -5.09
CA VAL A 104 -1.19 -12.96 -5.70
C VAL A 104 -2.13 -14.00 -5.11
N SER A 105 -2.92 -14.64 -5.96
CA SER A 105 -3.91 -15.64 -5.53
C SER A 105 -3.26 -16.88 -4.91
N GLU A 106 -3.95 -17.49 -3.95
CA GLU A 106 -3.55 -18.78 -3.37
C GLU A 106 -3.42 -19.88 -4.44
N THR A 107 -2.57 -20.86 -4.16
CA THR A 107 -2.54 -22.13 -4.89
C THR A 107 -2.76 -23.28 -3.91
N LYS A 108 -2.70 -24.53 -4.37
CA LYS A 108 -2.84 -25.69 -3.46
C LYS A 108 -1.73 -25.75 -2.40
N SER A 109 -0.56 -25.21 -2.71
CA SER A 109 0.64 -25.28 -1.87
C SER A 109 1.09 -23.92 -1.34
N GLN A 110 0.46 -22.82 -1.77
CA GLN A 110 0.90 -21.46 -1.42
C GLN A 110 -0.28 -20.63 -0.92
N PRO A 111 -0.10 -19.87 0.17
CA PRO A 111 -1.12 -18.96 0.67
C PRO A 111 -1.35 -17.81 -0.33
N GLU A 112 -2.47 -17.13 -0.17
CA GLU A 112 -2.69 -15.83 -0.81
C GLU A 112 -1.69 -14.80 -0.27
N LYS A 113 -1.12 -13.98 -1.17
CA LYS A 113 -0.14 -12.95 -0.81
C LYS A 113 -0.73 -11.58 -1.10
N LEU A 114 -0.92 -10.82 -0.03
CA LEU A 114 -1.40 -9.44 -0.06
C LEU A 114 -0.18 -8.54 -0.03
N VAL A 115 0.03 -7.73 -1.06
CA VAL A 115 1.26 -6.98 -1.25
C VAL A 115 0.94 -5.50 -1.30
N ASN A 116 1.50 -4.73 -0.37
CA ASN A 116 1.49 -3.27 -0.42
C ASN A 116 2.88 -2.74 -0.71
N PHE A 117 2.95 -1.62 -1.42
CA PHE A 117 4.21 -0.98 -1.74
C PHE A 117 4.36 0.25 -0.85
N THR A 118 5.59 0.57 -0.46
CA THR A 118 5.86 1.85 0.21
C THR A 118 7.22 2.39 -0.18
N ASN A 119 7.25 3.68 -0.48
CA ASN A 119 8.50 4.36 -0.77
C ASN A 119 9.29 4.66 0.50
N ASN A 120 8.62 4.80 1.64
CA ASN A 120 9.25 5.04 2.92
C ASN A 120 8.48 4.28 4.01
N LEU A 121 9.12 3.26 4.58
CA LEU A 121 8.53 2.49 5.67
C LEU A 121 8.87 3.15 7.02
N ASN A 122 7.93 3.96 7.52
CA ASN A 122 7.98 4.54 8.86
C ASN A 122 7.04 3.82 9.84
N PHE A 123 7.13 4.18 11.12
CA PHE A 123 6.34 3.57 12.21
C PHE A 123 4.82 3.65 11.96
N ASN A 124 4.32 4.80 11.51
CA ASN A 124 2.89 4.98 11.25
C ASN A 124 2.43 4.12 10.07
N LYS A 125 3.28 3.98 9.05
CA LYS A 125 2.99 3.15 7.89
C LYS A 125 2.91 1.69 8.28
N ILE A 126 3.92 1.14 8.96
CA ILE A 126 3.92 -0.28 9.34
C ILE A 126 2.79 -0.64 10.31
N THR A 127 2.47 0.24 11.27
CA THR A 127 1.35 0.01 12.20
C THR A 127 0.00 0.04 11.48
N ASN A 128 -0.14 0.89 10.47
CA ASN A 128 -1.31 0.89 9.60
C ASN A 128 -1.40 -0.40 8.77
N GLU A 129 -0.31 -0.87 8.16
CA GLU A 129 -0.29 -2.15 7.42
C GLU A 129 -0.64 -3.34 8.32
N ALA A 130 -0.15 -3.36 9.57
CA ALA A 130 -0.48 -4.39 10.55
C ALA A 130 -1.96 -4.41 10.90
N TYR A 131 -2.55 -3.23 11.10
CA TYR A 131 -3.98 -3.10 11.35
C TYR A 131 -4.80 -3.59 10.15
N ILE A 132 -4.44 -3.16 8.93
CA ILE A 132 -5.10 -3.59 7.69
C ILE A 132 -5.06 -5.11 7.57
N TYR A 133 -3.88 -5.72 7.72
CA TYR A 133 -3.72 -7.17 7.63
C TYR A 133 -4.58 -7.92 8.65
N ARG A 134 -4.56 -7.48 9.92
CA ARG A 134 -5.36 -8.09 10.98
C ARG A 134 -6.86 -8.03 10.68
N ASP A 135 -7.33 -6.93 10.10
CA ASP A 135 -8.75 -6.74 9.81
C ASP A 135 -9.20 -7.50 8.54
N ILE A 136 -8.34 -7.63 7.52
CA ILE A 136 -8.70 -8.37 6.29
C ILE A 136 -8.53 -9.88 6.41
N LYS A 137 -7.53 -10.35 7.18
CA LYS A 137 -7.17 -11.77 7.29
C LYS A 137 -8.36 -12.70 7.53
N PRO A 138 -9.30 -12.42 8.46
CA PRO A 138 -10.43 -13.32 8.75
C PRO A 138 -11.37 -13.54 7.55
N ASN A 139 -11.43 -12.60 6.61
CA ASN A 139 -12.33 -12.63 5.47
C ASN A 139 -11.69 -13.22 4.20
N ARG A 140 -10.43 -13.66 4.25
CA ARG A 140 -9.70 -14.20 3.09
C ARG A 140 -9.79 -15.72 3.03
N PRO A 141 -9.62 -16.31 1.82
CA PRO A 141 -9.55 -17.76 1.71
C PRO A 141 -8.34 -18.31 2.49
N SER A 142 -8.57 -19.39 3.24
CA SER A 142 -7.53 -20.20 3.90
C SER A 142 -7.70 -21.66 3.47
N ARG A 143 -7.58 -21.91 2.15
CA ARG A 143 -7.69 -23.29 1.64
C ARG A 143 -6.46 -24.06 2.06
N ASN A 144 -6.63 -25.35 2.36
CA ASN A 144 -5.56 -26.21 2.87
C ASN A 144 -4.88 -25.69 4.16
N LYS A 145 -5.56 -24.85 4.96
CA LYS A 145 -5.02 -24.23 6.18
C LYS A 145 -3.83 -23.29 5.93
N LEU A 146 -3.73 -22.75 4.71
CA LEU A 146 -2.74 -21.76 4.34
C LEU A 146 -3.35 -20.38 4.55
N GLU A 147 -3.02 -19.76 5.67
CA GLU A 147 -3.46 -18.41 6.00
C GLU A 147 -2.86 -17.39 5.02
N PRO A 148 -3.61 -16.35 4.62
CA PRO A 148 -3.06 -15.28 3.78
C PRO A 148 -1.88 -14.61 4.50
N ILE A 149 -0.90 -14.15 3.73
CA ILE A 149 0.25 -13.41 4.26
C ILE A 149 0.26 -11.99 3.70
N MET A 150 0.74 -11.04 4.51
CA MET A 150 0.92 -9.66 4.11
C MET A 150 2.41 -9.35 3.91
N LEU A 151 2.73 -8.86 2.72
CA LEU A 151 4.08 -8.52 2.28
C LEU A 151 4.14 -7.02 1.99
N ILE A 152 5.27 -6.40 2.31
CA ILE A 152 5.47 -4.98 2.02
C ILE A 152 6.73 -4.81 1.19
N ILE A 153 6.59 -4.38 -0.07
CA ILE A 153 7.74 -4.02 -0.90
C ILE A 153 8.14 -2.58 -0.55
N VAL A 154 9.38 -2.41 -0.06
CA VAL A 154 9.89 -1.13 0.42
C VAL A 154 11.00 -0.61 -0.48
N ASN A 155 10.93 0.65 -0.88
CA ASN A 155 12.04 1.33 -1.57
C ASN A 155 13.18 1.63 -0.58
N ASP A 156 14.02 0.63 -0.33
CA ASP A 156 15.19 0.75 0.54
C ASP A 156 16.39 1.43 -0.11
N VAL A 157 16.34 1.65 -1.44
CA VAL A 157 17.41 2.29 -2.22
C VAL A 157 17.43 3.81 -1.97
N ASP A 158 16.26 4.43 -2.00
CA ASP A 158 16.12 5.88 -1.76
C ASP A 158 15.88 6.22 -0.28
N HIS A 159 15.28 5.29 0.47
CA HIS A 159 14.88 5.52 1.85
C HIS A 159 15.27 4.35 2.75
N PRO A 160 16.28 4.51 3.63
CA PRO A 160 16.66 3.44 4.54
C PRO A 160 15.51 3.10 5.49
N ILE A 161 15.30 1.80 5.71
CA ILE A 161 14.31 1.30 6.65
C ILE A 161 14.80 1.60 8.07
N ASN A 162 13.95 2.24 8.89
CA ASN A 162 14.32 2.49 10.28
C ASN A 162 14.14 1.23 11.13
N GLU A 163 14.97 1.08 12.17
CA GLU A 163 14.95 -0.10 13.05
C GLU A 163 13.60 -0.31 13.74
N ARG A 164 12.92 0.78 14.16
CA ARG A 164 11.60 0.69 14.82
C ARG A 164 10.54 0.08 13.91
N ALA A 165 10.56 0.42 12.63
CA ALA A 165 9.62 -0.09 11.65
C ALA A 165 9.89 -1.57 11.36
N GLN A 166 11.16 -1.96 11.33
CA GLN A 166 11.55 -3.36 11.21
C GLN A 166 11.13 -4.18 12.43
N THR A 167 11.37 -3.69 13.66
CA THR A 167 10.92 -4.37 14.89
C THR A 167 9.40 -4.57 14.93
N VAL A 168 8.62 -3.57 14.50
CA VAL A 168 7.15 -3.71 14.45
C VAL A 168 6.73 -4.72 13.39
N ALA A 169 7.36 -4.72 12.21
CA ALA A 169 7.07 -5.70 11.17
C ALA A 169 7.31 -7.14 11.66
N GLU A 170 8.43 -7.37 12.33
CA GLU A 170 8.77 -8.68 12.93
C GLU A 170 7.75 -9.09 14.01
N HIS A 171 7.34 -8.17 14.90
CA HIS A 171 6.33 -8.45 15.93
C HIS A 171 4.95 -8.79 15.35
N GLU A 172 4.54 -8.09 14.30
CA GLU A 172 3.22 -8.26 13.66
C GLU A 172 3.20 -9.35 12.58
N ASN A 173 4.32 -10.07 12.37
CA ASN A 173 4.52 -11.07 11.31
C ASN A 173 4.24 -10.52 9.91
N LEU A 174 4.68 -9.28 9.65
CA LEU A 174 4.69 -8.66 8.33
C LEU A 174 6.07 -8.82 7.69
N GLU A 175 6.14 -9.43 6.52
CA GLU A 175 7.41 -9.61 5.82
C GLU A 175 7.74 -8.36 4.97
N ILE A 176 8.92 -7.79 5.22
CA ILE A 176 9.45 -6.68 4.45
C ILE A 176 10.31 -7.22 3.30
N LEU A 177 9.94 -6.87 2.08
CA LEU A 177 10.71 -7.15 0.88
C LEU A 177 11.43 -5.88 0.42
N LYS A 178 12.76 -5.90 0.46
CA LYS A 178 13.60 -4.79 0.01
C LYS A 178 13.60 -4.71 -1.51
N TRP A 179 13.31 -3.54 -2.06
CA TRP A 179 13.37 -3.30 -3.50
C TRP A 179 14.73 -3.58 -4.11
N SER A 180 15.81 -3.32 -3.38
CA SER A 180 17.17 -3.64 -3.79
C SER A 180 17.40 -5.14 -4.00
N ASN A 181 16.57 -6.02 -3.44
CA ASN A 181 16.66 -7.47 -3.54
C ASN A 181 15.51 -8.07 -4.37
N LYS A 182 15.60 -7.90 -5.69
CA LYS A 182 14.62 -8.41 -6.66
C LYS A 182 14.46 -9.92 -6.63
N SER A 183 15.55 -10.65 -6.45
CA SER A 183 15.52 -12.12 -6.40
C SER A 183 14.67 -12.61 -5.24
N LYS A 184 14.75 -11.97 -4.07
CA LYS A 184 13.91 -12.33 -2.92
C LYS A 184 12.44 -12.01 -3.16
N ILE A 185 12.12 -10.90 -3.84
CA ILE A 185 10.74 -10.58 -4.21
C ILE A 185 10.16 -11.67 -5.12
N ILE A 186 10.91 -12.08 -6.16
CA ILE A 186 10.45 -13.13 -7.08
C ILE A 186 10.26 -14.44 -6.34
N GLU A 187 11.25 -14.85 -5.54
CA GLU A 187 11.18 -16.07 -4.73
C GLU A 187 9.93 -16.03 -3.85
N THR A 188 9.79 -15.04 -2.96
CA THR A 188 8.66 -14.97 -2.02
C THR A 188 7.30 -14.88 -2.73
N LEU A 189 7.19 -14.22 -3.88
CA LEU A 189 5.91 -14.10 -4.61
C LEU A 189 5.56 -15.33 -5.46
N THR A 190 6.54 -16.11 -5.89
CA THR A 190 6.33 -17.32 -6.71
C THR A 190 6.40 -18.63 -5.92
N SER A 191 6.98 -18.63 -4.71
CA SER A 191 7.17 -19.79 -3.82
C SER A 191 5.95 -20.18 -3.03
#